data_AF-A0A7J0GU75-F1
#
_entry.id   AF-A0A7J0GU75-F1
#
_cell.length_a   1.000
_cell.length_b   1.000
_cell.length_c   1.000
_cell.angle_alpha   90.00
_cell.angle_beta   90.00
_cell.angle_gamma   90.00
#
_symmetry.space_group_name_H-M   'P 1'
#
loop_
_entity.id
_entity.type
_entity.pdbx_description
1 polymer ?
#
loop_
_entity_poly.entity_id
_entity_poly.type
_entity_poly.pdbx_seq_one_letter_code
_entity_poly.pdbx_strand_id
1 'polypeptide(L)'
;MAEQLTREERETRIIALSQELEGLFKYYKEVVDEKLNLDSRKCGSSNSTIVCLLEEGNLSLSKLVEEIYEKVKVKSGMTPASVKSSVLFIEQRSLYGVPNVDADVLEDETKSCLWRWEVKSLFSINSSSVFGILNLDFEF
;
A
#
# COMPACT_ATOMS: atom_id res chain seq x y z
N MET A 1 11.57 26.40 -26.26
CA MET A 1 11.79 25.25 -27.17
C MET A 1 12.25 24.10 -26.30
N ALA A 2 11.56 22.96 -26.30
CA ALA A 2 12.09 21.76 -25.68
C ALA A 2 13.24 21.27 -26.57
N GLU A 3 14.46 21.20 -26.04
CA GLU A 3 15.56 20.54 -26.72
C GLU A 3 15.16 19.09 -27.01
N GLN A 4 15.08 18.73 -28.30
CA GLN A 4 14.85 17.35 -28.69
C GLN A 4 16.14 16.58 -28.40
N LEU A 5 16.12 15.82 -27.30
CA LEU A 5 17.17 14.85 -26.98
C LEU A 5 17.31 13.87 -28.15
N THR A 6 18.55 13.50 -28.46
CA THR A 6 18.82 12.40 -29.38
C THR A 6 18.27 11.09 -28.81
N ARG A 7 18.05 10.09 -29.67
CA ARG A 7 17.52 8.78 -29.25
C ARG A 7 18.40 8.15 -28.16
N GLU A 8 19.71 8.24 -28.34
CA GLU A 8 20.73 7.67 -27.44
C GLU A 8 20.75 8.36 -26.08
N GLU A 9 20.66 9.69 -26.04
CA GLU A 9 20.56 10.46 -24.79
C GLU A 9 19.27 10.14 -24.04
N ARG A 10 18.16 9.97 -24.78
CA ARG A 10 16.87 9.57 -24.19
C ARG A 10 16.94 8.18 -23.58
N GLU A 11 17.51 7.20 -24.27
CA GLU A 11 17.69 5.84 -23.76
C GLU A 11 18.57 5.81 -22.52
N THR A 12 19.71 6.51 -22.56
CA THR A 12 20.62 6.61 -21.41
C THR A 12 19.92 7.21 -20.19
N ARG A 13 19.09 8.23 -20.41
CA ARG A 13 18.33 8.88 -19.33
C ARG A 13 17.20 8.00 -18.78
N ILE A 14 16.53 7.22 -19.64
CA ILE A 14 15.53 6.23 -19.20
C ILE A 14 16.20 5.19 -18.30
N ILE A 15 17.36 4.65 -18.71
CA ILE A 15 18.10 3.65 -17.92
C ILE A 15 18.47 4.21 -16.55
N ALA A 16 19.01 5.43 -16.50
CA ALA A 16 19.37 6.08 -15.24
C ALA A 16 18.16 6.27 -14.31
N LEU A 17 17.04 6.76 -14.83
CA LEU A 17 15.80 6.96 -14.06
C LEU A 17 15.21 5.63 -13.56
N SER A 18 15.26 4.57 -14.38
CA SER A 18 14.82 3.24 -13.96
C SER A 18 15.66 2.69 -12.82
N GLN A 19 16.98 2.92 -12.84
CA GLN A 19 17.88 2.54 -11.75
C GLN A 19 17.59 3.33 -10.48
N GLU A 20 17.32 4.64 -10.59
CA GLU A 20 16.93 5.46 -9.43
C GLU A 20 15.62 4.97 -8.81
N LEU A 21 14.60 4.65 -9.62
CA LEU A 21 13.34 4.08 -9.14
C LEU A 21 13.54 2.75 -8.41
N GLU A 22 14.37 1.86 -8.95
CA GLU A 22 14.72 0.60 -8.28
C GLU A 22 15.37 0.83 -6.92
N GLY A 23 16.28 1.80 -6.84
CA GLY A 23 16.91 2.22 -5.58
C GLY A 23 15.90 2.75 -4.56
N LEU A 24 14.96 3.60 -5.00
CA LEU A 24 13.89 4.11 -4.14
C LEU A 24 12.95 3.01 -3.65
N PHE A 25 12.56 2.08 -4.51
CA PHE A 25 11.70 0.95 -4.12
C PHE A 25 12.41 0.04 -3.11
N LYS A 26 13.71 -0.18 -3.29
CA LYS A 26 14.52 -0.95 -2.34
C LYS A 26 14.59 -0.24 -0.98
N TYR A 27 14.94 1.04 -0.95
CA TYR A 27 15.00 1.82 0.29
C TYR A 27 13.66 1.84 1.02
N TYR A 28 12.57 2.11 0.28
CA TYR A 28 11.22 2.10 0.84
C TYR A 28 10.91 0.75 1.50
N LYS A 29 11.25 -0.36 0.83
CA LYS A 29 11.01 -1.70 1.38
C LYS A 29 11.79 -1.93 2.67
N GLU A 30 13.06 -1.53 2.73
CA GLU A 30 13.88 -1.62 3.94
C GLU A 30 13.26 -0.82 5.10
N VAL A 31 12.84 0.42 4.85
CA VAL A 31 12.20 1.29 5.86
C VAL A 31 10.85 0.74 6.34
N VAL A 32 10.01 0.23 5.43
CA VAL A 32 8.71 -0.34 5.80
C VAL A 32 8.87 -1.66 6.55
N ASP A 33 9.81 -2.52 6.15
CA ASP A 33 10.11 -3.75 6.89
C ASP A 33 10.60 -3.40 8.32
N GLU A 34 11.40 -2.35 8.50
CA GLU A 34 11.78 -1.85 9.83
C GLU A 34 10.59 -1.29 10.64
N LYS A 35 9.72 -0.48 10.01
CA LYS A 35 8.52 0.10 10.64
C LYS A 35 7.51 -0.98 11.07
N LEU A 36 7.22 -1.94 10.21
CA LEU A 36 6.30 -3.06 10.51
C LEU A 36 6.82 -3.95 11.65
N ASN A 37 8.14 -4.18 11.71
CA ASN A 37 8.77 -4.89 12.83
C ASN A 37 8.58 -4.14 14.17
N LEU A 38 8.65 -2.80 14.15
CA LEU A 38 8.45 -1.95 15.34
C LEU A 38 6.98 -1.93 15.81
N ASP A 39 6.03 -1.85 14.88
CA ASP A 39 4.59 -1.80 15.22
C ASP A 39 4.03 -3.16 15.66
N SER A 40 4.55 -4.27 15.12
CA SER A 40 4.19 -5.63 15.58
C SER A 40 4.47 -5.84 17.09
N ARG A 41 5.44 -5.12 17.65
CA ARG A 41 5.81 -5.18 19.08
C ARG A 41 4.92 -4.31 19.98
N LYS A 42 4.18 -3.34 19.41
CA LYS A 42 3.36 -2.35 20.16
C LYS A 42 1.84 -2.57 20.08
N CYS A 43 1.38 -3.44 19.19
CA CYS A 43 -0.03 -3.52 18.82
C CYS A 43 -0.82 -4.55 19.70
N GLY A 44 -1.57 -4.07 20.71
CA GLY A 44 -2.33 -4.92 21.65
C GLY A 44 -3.79 -5.20 21.29
N SER A 45 -4.33 -4.61 20.22
CA SER A 45 -5.75 -4.72 19.83
C SER A 45 -5.93 -5.23 18.39
N SER A 46 -7.01 -5.98 18.15
CA SER A 46 -7.29 -6.59 16.83
C SER A 46 -7.54 -5.54 15.73
N ASN A 47 -8.06 -4.36 16.09
CA ASN A 47 -8.32 -3.29 15.12
C ASN A 47 -7.03 -2.57 14.69
N SER A 48 -6.06 -2.41 15.58
CA SER A 48 -4.76 -1.83 15.23
C SER A 48 -3.93 -2.79 14.38
N THR A 49 -4.09 -4.11 14.55
CA THR A 49 -3.46 -5.09 13.65
C THR A 49 -4.07 -5.03 12.25
N ILE A 50 -5.38 -4.80 12.14
CA ILE A 50 -6.07 -4.64 10.85
C ILE A 50 -5.58 -3.36 10.17
N VAL A 51 -5.52 -2.22 10.87
CA VAL A 51 -5.01 -0.95 10.30
C VAL A 51 -3.53 -1.06 9.89
N CYS A 52 -2.66 -1.73 10.67
CA CYS A 52 -1.25 -1.93 10.28
C CYS A 52 -1.04 -2.89 9.10
N LEU A 53 -2.01 -3.77 8.80
CA LEU A 53 -1.97 -4.64 7.61
C LEU A 53 -2.53 -3.95 6.36
N LEU A 54 -3.43 -3.01 6.61
CA LEU A 54 -4.16 -2.23 5.63
C LEU A 54 -3.32 -1.06 5.13
N GLU A 55 -2.75 -0.26 6.04
CA GLU A 55 -1.85 0.84 5.70
C GLU A 55 -0.50 0.32 5.18
N GLU A 56 -0.13 0.77 3.99
CA GLU A 56 1.17 0.51 3.36
C GLU A 56 1.40 -0.97 2.97
N GLY A 57 0.39 -1.84 3.00
CA GLY A 57 0.50 -3.21 2.50
C GLY A 57 0.80 -3.25 0.99
N ASN A 58 1.75 -4.12 0.58
CA ASN A 58 2.04 -4.39 -0.86
C ASN A 58 1.34 -5.67 -1.35
N LEU A 59 0.46 -6.26 -0.54
CA LEU A 59 -0.24 -7.49 -0.93
C LEU A 59 -1.25 -7.21 -2.04
N SER A 60 -1.43 -8.19 -2.92
CA SER A 60 -2.59 -8.26 -3.80
C SER A 60 -3.89 -8.38 -3.02
N LEU A 61 -5.01 -7.97 -3.61
CA LEU A 61 -6.32 -7.98 -2.96
C LEU A 61 -6.70 -9.38 -2.46
N SER A 62 -6.48 -10.41 -3.27
CA SER A 62 -6.74 -11.80 -2.89
C SER A 62 -5.99 -12.20 -1.61
N LYS A 63 -4.68 -11.94 -1.54
CA LYS A 63 -3.84 -12.22 -0.37
C LYS A 63 -4.20 -11.38 0.84
N LEU A 64 -4.49 -10.09 0.64
CA LEU A 64 -4.90 -9.18 1.71
C LEU A 64 -6.22 -9.63 2.34
N VAL A 65 -7.20 -10.01 1.51
CA VAL A 65 -8.50 -10.53 1.98
C VAL A 65 -8.31 -11.84 2.73
N GLU A 66 -7.47 -12.74 2.25
CA GLU A 66 -7.15 -13.99 2.93
C GLU A 66 -6.48 -13.73 4.29
N GLU A 67 -5.48 -12.86 4.36
CA GLU A 67 -4.78 -12.56 5.62
C GLU A 67 -5.70 -11.88 6.66
N ILE A 68 -6.55 -10.94 6.22
CA ILE A 68 -7.54 -10.31 7.10
C ILE A 68 -8.55 -11.37 7.55
N TYR A 69 -9.08 -12.17 6.62
CA TYR A 69 -10.05 -13.23 6.93
C TYR A 69 -9.51 -14.21 7.96
N GLU A 70 -8.28 -14.71 7.78
CA GLU A 70 -7.62 -15.61 8.71
C GLU A 70 -7.49 -15.01 10.12
N LYS A 71 -7.31 -13.69 10.23
CA LYS A 71 -7.21 -12.98 11.51
C LYS A 71 -8.57 -12.70 12.16
N VAL A 72 -9.63 -12.48 11.37
CA VAL A 72 -10.97 -12.12 11.89
C VAL A 72 -11.96 -13.29 11.97
N LYS A 73 -11.69 -14.42 11.29
CA LYS A 73 -12.59 -15.60 11.24
C LYS A 73 -12.89 -16.19 12.61
N VAL A 74 -11.97 -16.08 13.56
CA VAL A 74 -12.13 -16.60 14.92
C VAL A 74 -13.12 -15.75 15.74
N LYS A 75 -13.35 -14.49 15.36
CA LYS A 75 -14.06 -13.51 16.19
C LYS A 75 -15.37 -12.97 15.62
N SER A 76 -15.63 -13.08 14.30
CA SER A 76 -16.62 -12.20 13.66
C SER A 76 -17.71 -12.84 12.80
N GLY A 77 -17.70 -14.16 12.54
CA GLY A 77 -18.68 -14.79 11.63
C GLY A 77 -18.67 -14.20 10.21
N MET A 78 -17.67 -13.37 9.91
CA MET A 78 -17.52 -12.65 8.65
C MET A 78 -17.07 -13.64 7.57
N THR A 79 -17.55 -13.45 6.35
CA THR A 79 -17.16 -14.25 5.17
C THR A 79 -16.05 -13.55 4.38
N PRO A 80 -15.26 -14.27 3.55
CA PRO A 80 -14.27 -13.64 2.68
C PRO A 80 -14.88 -12.58 1.75
N ALA A 81 -16.13 -12.77 1.31
CA ALA A 81 -16.85 -11.81 0.47
C ALA A 81 -17.17 -10.49 1.21
N SER A 82 -17.56 -10.57 2.48
CA SER A 82 -17.76 -9.37 3.30
C SER A 82 -16.44 -8.65 3.58
N VAL A 83 -15.36 -9.38 3.85
CA VAL A 83 -14.01 -8.78 4.01
C VAL A 83 -13.60 -8.04 2.73
N LYS A 84 -13.72 -8.70 1.57
CA LYS A 84 -13.41 -8.10 0.26
C LYS A 84 -14.21 -6.82 0.02
N SER A 85 -15.51 -6.83 0.33
CA SER A 85 -16.36 -5.64 0.17
C SER A 85 -15.94 -4.50 1.09
N SER A 86 -15.56 -4.79 2.34
CA SER A 86 -15.07 -3.79 3.28
C SER A 86 -13.73 -3.20 2.85
N VAL A 87 -12.77 -4.02 2.39
CA VAL A 87 -11.47 -3.54 1.88
C VAL A 87 -11.69 -2.61 0.69
N LEU A 88 -12.49 -3.03 -0.31
CA LEU A 88 -12.78 -2.20 -1.49
C LEU A 88 -13.56 -0.92 -1.16
N PHE A 89 -14.28 -0.88 -0.04
CA PHE A 89 -15.00 0.31 0.42
C PHE A 89 -14.06 1.33 1.09
N ILE A 90 -13.13 0.85 1.92
CA ILE A 90 -12.26 1.71 2.74
C ILE A 90 -11.01 2.16 1.96
N GLU A 91 -10.53 1.33 1.03
CA GLU A 91 -9.19 1.50 0.47
C GLU A 91 -9.15 1.55 -1.04
N GLN A 92 -8.09 2.17 -1.54
CA GLN A 92 -7.72 2.25 -2.94
C GLN A 92 -6.31 1.70 -3.11
N ARG A 93 -6.09 0.97 -4.20
CA ARG A 93 -4.77 0.54 -4.62
C ARG A 93 -4.12 1.64 -5.45
N SER A 94 -3.04 2.19 -4.93
CA SER A 94 -2.24 3.24 -5.55
C SER A 94 -1.00 2.65 -6.20
N LEU A 95 -0.61 3.24 -7.33
CA LEU A 95 0.51 2.83 -8.17
C LEU A 95 1.60 3.90 -8.15
N TYR A 96 2.84 3.46 -7.91
CA TYR A 96 4.03 4.29 -8.09
C TYR A 96 4.98 3.63 -9.09
N GLY A 97 5.35 4.35 -10.15
CA GLY A 97 6.24 3.85 -11.21
C GLY A 97 5.52 3.64 -12.54
N VAL A 98 6.02 2.69 -13.34
CA VAL A 98 5.51 2.44 -14.70
C VAL A 98 4.62 1.19 -14.68
N PRO A 99 3.30 1.33 -14.89
CA PRO A 99 2.42 0.17 -14.94
C PRO A 99 2.67 -0.66 -16.19
N ASN A 100 2.47 -1.97 -16.07
CA ASN A 100 2.16 -2.78 -17.24
C ASN A 100 0.74 -2.42 -17.71
N VAL A 101 0.55 -2.22 -19.02
CA VAL A 101 -0.74 -1.83 -19.62
C VAL A 101 -1.82 -2.89 -19.35
N ASP A 102 -1.42 -4.14 -19.22
CA ASP A 102 -2.31 -5.28 -18.98
C ASP A 102 -2.33 -5.72 -17.49
N ALA A 103 -1.78 -4.92 -16.57
CA ALA A 103 -1.77 -5.25 -15.14
C ALA A 103 -3.18 -5.15 -14.55
N ASP A 104 -3.58 -6.19 -13.80
CA ASP A 104 -4.72 -6.10 -12.91
C ASP A 104 -4.35 -5.21 -11.72
N VAL A 105 -4.92 -4.02 -11.65
CA VAL A 105 -4.67 -3.04 -10.59
C VAL A 105 -4.82 -3.63 -9.19
N LEU A 106 -5.73 -4.59 -8.98
CA LEU A 106 -6.03 -5.17 -7.67
C LEU A 106 -5.15 -6.37 -7.32
N GLU A 107 -4.55 -7.02 -8.32
CA GLU A 107 -3.82 -8.29 -8.12
C GLU A 107 -2.35 -8.23 -8.58
N ASP A 108 -1.93 -7.19 -9.31
CA ASP A 108 -0.56 -7.08 -9.81
C ASP A 108 0.46 -6.95 -8.67
N GLU A 109 1.56 -7.70 -8.79
CA GLU A 109 2.69 -7.73 -7.84
C GLU A 109 4.03 -7.60 -8.59
N THR A 110 3.98 -7.13 -9.84
CA THR A 110 5.16 -6.98 -10.68
C THR A 110 6.12 -5.96 -10.06
N LYS A 111 7.41 -6.29 -10.02
CA LYS A 111 8.46 -5.47 -9.39
C LYS A 111 8.79 -4.16 -10.14
N SER A 112 8.25 -3.97 -11.34
CA SER A 112 8.46 -2.76 -12.16
C SER A 112 7.79 -1.52 -11.57
N CYS A 113 6.88 -1.73 -10.61
CA CYS A 113 6.15 -0.67 -9.95
C CYS A 113 5.85 -1.06 -8.51
N LEU A 114 5.63 -0.05 -7.68
CA LEU A 114 5.28 -0.21 -6.28
C LEU A 114 3.78 -0.02 -6.12
N TRP A 115 3.11 -1.09 -5.73
CA TRP A 115 1.68 -1.10 -5.39
C TRP A 115 1.50 -0.91 -3.90
N ARG A 116 0.56 -0.05 -3.50
CA ARG A 116 0.23 0.19 -2.08
C ARG A 116 -1.27 0.34 -1.89
N TRP A 117 -1.75 -0.13 -0.75
CA TRP A 117 -3.09 0.19 -0.27
C TRP A 117 -3.07 1.49 0.52
N GLU A 118 -3.99 2.37 0.16
CA GLU A 118 -4.19 3.68 0.78
C GLU A 118 -5.67 3.88 1.10
N VAL A 119 -5.94 4.56 2.20
CA VAL A 119 -7.32 4.87 2.60
C VAL A 119 -7.93 5.88 1.63
N LYS A 120 -9.10 5.55 1.05
CA LYS A 120 -9.79 6.38 0.03
C LYS A 120 -10.10 7.81 0.50
N SER A 121 -10.38 7.98 1.79
CA SER A 121 -10.61 9.29 2.39
C SER A 121 -10.71 9.15 3.91
N LEU A 122 -9.97 10.01 4.64
CA LEU A 122 -10.07 10.17 6.09
C LEU A 122 -11.50 10.48 6.57
N PHE A 123 -12.37 11.03 5.71
CA PHE A 123 -13.77 11.33 6.03
C PHE A 123 -14.69 10.11 6.02
N SER A 124 -14.31 9.03 5.33
CA SER A 124 -15.12 7.79 5.27
C SER A 124 -14.88 6.89 6.49
N ILE A 125 -13.79 7.10 7.22
CA ILE A 125 -13.55 6.47 8.51
C ILE A 125 -14.13 7.38 9.59
N ASN A 126 -15.40 7.19 9.90
CA ASN A 126 -16.04 7.86 11.03
C ASN A 126 -15.49 7.26 12.33
N SER A 127 -14.26 7.59 12.71
CA SER A 127 -13.63 7.12 13.94
C SER A 127 -12.54 8.08 14.36
N SER A 128 -12.87 8.94 15.31
CA SER A 128 -11.99 9.61 16.28
C SER A 128 -11.02 8.67 17.03
N SER A 129 -10.96 7.39 16.66
CA SER A 129 -10.17 6.35 17.31
C SER A 129 -8.96 5.87 16.48
N VAL A 130 -8.87 6.20 15.18
CA VAL A 130 -7.69 5.84 14.34
C VAL A 130 -6.66 6.97 14.35
N PHE A 131 -7.12 8.23 14.33
CA PHE A 131 -6.27 9.42 14.51
C PHE A 131 -5.61 9.52 15.89
N GLY A 132 -6.11 8.81 16.89
CA GLY A 132 -5.43 8.73 18.19
C GLY A 132 -4.21 7.80 18.19
N ILE A 133 -4.01 6.99 17.13
CA ILE A 133 -2.92 6.01 17.02
C ILE A 133 -1.82 6.53 16.10
N LEU A 134 -2.18 7.27 15.05
CA LEU A 134 -1.25 8.05 14.25
C LEU A 134 -1.28 9.48 14.78
N ASN A 135 -0.31 9.87 15.61
CA ASN A 135 -0.04 11.27 16.00
C ASN A 135 0.30 12.10 14.75
N LEU A 136 -0.69 12.36 13.92
CA LEU A 136 -0.63 13.31 12.82
C LEU A 136 -1.45 14.52 13.26
N ASP A 137 -0.79 15.37 14.04
CA ASP A 137 -1.26 16.72 14.35
C ASP A 137 -1.25 17.52 13.04
N PHE A 138 -2.40 17.60 12.38
CA PHE A 138 -2.62 18.64 11.37
C PHE A 138 -3.23 19.85 12.07
N GLU A 139 -2.38 20.81 12.43
CA GLU A 139 -2.79 22.17 12.76
C GLU A 139 -3.39 22.83 11.51
N PHE A 140 -4.64 23.27 11.60
CA PHE A 140 -5.28 24.17 10.64
C PHE A 140 -4.99 25.63 10.99
#